data_AF-A0A7W7IHS4-F1
#
_entry.id   AF-A0A7W7IHS4-F1
#
_cell.length_a   1.000
_cell.length_b   1.000
_cell.length_c   1.000
_cell.angle_alpha   90.00
_cell.angle_beta   90.00
_cell.angle_gamma   90.00
#
_symmetry.space_group_name_H-M   'P 1'
#
loop_
_entity.id
_entity.type
_entity.pdbx_description
1 polymer ?
#
loop_
_entity_poly.entity_id
_entity_poly.type
_entity_poly.pdbx_seq_one_letter_code
_entity_poly.pdbx_strand_id
1 'polypeptide(L)'
;MTELSPGANVALPDRRLTATVSCAVPVDVSALLVGPDLRVRSDADLVFFNAPEAPGVRWADGGGRQRVRLDLDAVPAGVHAVLVAVSLSGAGSFGAMPPPQVRLAGDGDEPAALFTVRGLGPEKAIIGLEIYRRSGQWKVRAVGQGYAGGLAELVEAHGVEVDDPGEEAGMGTAPAGPAVGAPPPAQPPSAQPPAAQPPPVPPPRTQPPPAQPPPQQAPQQTPAPQPPPSSEVGYLERCWLIWEDASRSLASFRAATEHALRLRNEEIAGRAPRGRFDELMRAADERLRADAEQLRDELARVEPHVTAEVAPFDAPSWLTWRPGTDLAEGMLVGRLSTEELPGLRIPLVLRMPWRRGVWVSRGTMPGDSAAYAWSLVTRFLAAVPPGLAGLEVIDAAGLSGAGWLHGFDPVTSARLLGGGVATGPAASERLRRLLDLVDLRRIGGDLPAAAAEGPPVRLVVILDAGAAVAGEEAHHVLRLVEDGPLAGVPVLLVETDTPAAETVRAIRVRQSCNDLPSSEGMIGDSWVGAGWNLTPEVLPDTAAGTRAPALLTHVLTAHARSIAAHD
;
A
#
# COMPACT_ATOMS: atom_id res chain seq x y z
N MET A 1 -31.14 13.24 -0.43
CA MET A 1 -30.42 12.18 0.31
C MET A 1 -31.39 11.08 0.73
N THR A 2 -31.10 9.82 0.38
CA THR A 2 -31.94 8.66 0.74
C THR A 2 -31.18 7.72 1.70
N GLU A 3 -31.48 7.76 3.00
CA GLU A 3 -31.02 6.72 3.94
C GLU A 3 -31.90 5.47 3.77
N LEU A 4 -31.28 4.32 3.52
CA LEU A 4 -31.95 3.03 3.41
C LEU A 4 -32.01 2.33 4.77
N SER A 5 -33.13 1.67 5.06
CA SER A 5 -33.18 0.65 6.12
C SER A 5 -32.67 -0.71 5.59
N PRO A 6 -32.27 -1.67 6.45
CA PRO A 6 -31.88 -3.01 6.01
C PRO A 6 -32.96 -3.65 5.11
N GLY A 7 -32.56 -4.22 3.99
CA GLY A 7 -33.44 -4.80 2.97
C GLY A 7 -34.14 -3.80 2.03
N ALA A 8 -34.14 -2.49 2.36
CA ALA A 8 -34.72 -1.47 1.49
C ALA A 8 -33.91 -1.35 0.19
N ASN A 9 -34.62 -1.00 -0.90
CA ASN A 9 -34.02 -0.88 -2.22
C ASN A 9 -34.64 0.27 -3.03
N VAL A 10 -33.80 0.94 -3.81
CA VAL A 10 -34.16 2.07 -4.68
C VAL A 10 -33.65 1.84 -6.10
N ALA A 11 -34.30 2.44 -7.10
CA ALA A 11 -33.84 2.39 -8.49
C ALA A 11 -32.64 3.33 -8.69
N LEU A 12 -31.70 2.93 -9.54
CA LEU A 12 -30.53 3.73 -9.90
C LEU A 12 -30.78 4.37 -11.28
N PRO A 13 -31.10 5.67 -11.36
CA PRO A 13 -31.19 6.36 -12.65
C PRO A 13 -29.80 6.44 -13.29
N ASP A 14 -28.81 6.90 -12.51
CA ASP A 14 -27.43 7.07 -12.94
C ASP A 14 -26.77 5.74 -13.33
N ARG A 15 -25.86 5.83 -14.30
CA ARG A 15 -25.08 4.70 -14.83
C ARG A 15 -23.66 4.67 -14.30
N ARG A 16 -23.12 5.85 -13.98
CA ARG A 16 -21.82 6.06 -13.34
C ARG A 16 -22.05 6.34 -11.87
N LEU A 17 -21.44 5.54 -11.00
CA LEU A 17 -21.62 5.63 -9.56
C LEU A 17 -20.28 5.42 -8.84
N THR A 18 -20.15 5.96 -7.64
CA THR A 18 -19.03 5.69 -6.73
C THR A 18 -19.56 5.25 -5.37
N ALA A 19 -19.18 4.05 -4.94
CA ALA A 19 -19.35 3.56 -3.58
C ALA A 19 -18.16 4.02 -2.72
N THR A 20 -18.46 4.57 -1.54
CA THR A 20 -17.49 5.05 -0.54
C THR A 20 -17.93 4.60 0.85
N VAL A 21 -16.97 4.52 1.78
CA VAL A 21 -17.23 4.12 3.17
C VAL A 21 -16.74 5.18 4.13
N SER A 22 -17.50 5.39 5.21
CA SER A 22 -17.05 6.11 6.39
C SER A 22 -17.09 5.16 7.59
N CYS A 23 -15.94 4.99 8.24
CA CYS A 23 -15.76 4.18 9.44
C CYS A 23 -14.90 4.96 10.45
N ALA A 24 -14.94 4.58 11.73
CA ALA A 24 -14.13 5.19 12.78
C ALA A 24 -12.66 4.71 12.78
N VAL A 25 -12.34 3.64 12.03
CA VAL A 25 -11.01 3.06 11.88
C VAL A 25 -10.71 2.79 10.40
N PRO A 26 -9.44 2.51 10.02
CA PRO A 26 -9.10 2.05 8.68
C PRO A 26 -9.87 0.79 8.28
N VAL A 27 -10.42 0.82 7.06
CA VAL A 27 -11.15 -0.28 6.44
C VAL A 27 -10.75 -0.41 4.97
N ASP A 28 -10.72 -1.64 4.50
CA ASP A 28 -10.61 -1.96 3.09
C ASP A 28 -12.00 -2.03 2.47
N VAL A 29 -12.12 -1.54 1.23
CA VAL A 29 -13.35 -1.55 0.43
C VAL A 29 -13.09 -2.37 -0.81
N SER A 30 -13.93 -3.37 -1.07
CA SER A 30 -13.84 -4.25 -2.23
C SER A 30 -15.21 -4.44 -2.87
N ALA A 31 -15.23 -5.06 -4.06
CA ALA A 31 -16.46 -5.42 -4.73
C ALA A 31 -16.40 -6.81 -5.36
N LEU A 32 -17.54 -7.51 -5.40
CA LEU A 32 -17.67 -8.82 -6.03
C LEU A 32 -18.72 -8.75 -7.14
N LEU A 33 -18.34 -9.11 -8.36
CA LEU A 33 -19.25 -9.20 -9.51
C LEU A 33 -19.82 -10.62 -9.55
N VAL A 34 -21.07 -10.78 -9.09
CA VAL A 34 -21.66 -12.09 -8.85
C VAL A 34 -22.74 -12.48 -9.86
N GLY A 35 -22.82 -13.78 -10.14
CA GLY A 35 -23.87 -14.41 -10.91
C GLY A 35 -25.21 -14.51 -10.18
N PRO A 36 -26.23 -15.16 -10.79
CA PRO A 36 -27.57 -15.29 -10.21
C PRO A 36 -27.64 -16.08 -8.90
N ASP A 37 -26.61 -16.87 -8.61
CA ASP A 37 -26.38 -17.65 -7.38
C ASP A 37 -25.62 -16.85 -6.30
N LEU A 38 -25.34 -15.57 -6.55
CA LEU A 38 -24.48 -14.71 -5.74
C LEU A 38 -23.04 -15.22 -5.58
N ARG A 39 -22.52 -15.99 -6.55
CA ARG A 39 -21.10 -16.38 -6.60
C ARG A 39 -20.36 -15.69 -7.74
N VAL A 40 -19.06 -15.47 -7.58
CA VAL A 40 -18.20 -14.96 -8.67
C VAL A 40 -18.10 -15.98 -9.80
N ARG A 41 -17.83 -15.53 -11.04
CA ARG A 41 -17.64 -16.44 -12.19
C ARG A 41 -16.20 -16.94 -12.30
N SER A 42 -15.26 -16.17 -11.76
CA SER A 42 -13.85 -16.48 -11.52
C SER A 42 -13.27 -15.41 -10.59
N ASP A 43 -12.05 -15.59 -10.09
CA ASP A 43 -11.40 -14.63 -9.19
C ASP A 43 -11.22 -13.23 -9.80
N ALA A 44 -11.25 -13.11 -11.14
CA ALA A 44 -11.23 -11.83 -11.86
C ALA A 44 -12.49 -10.97 -11.65
N ASP A 45 -13.54 -11.52 -11.02
CA ASP A 45 -14.73 -10.78 -10.58
C ASP A 45 -14.61 -10.24 -9.14
N LEU A 46 -13.48 -10.47 -8.43
CA LEU A 46 -13.16 -9.84 -7.15
C LEU A 46 -12.31 -8.58 -7.38
N VAL A 47 -12.89 -7.41 -7.12
CA VAL A 47 -12.26 -6.09 -7.31
C VAL A 47 -11.82 -5.48 -5.98
N PHE A 48 -10.53 -5.23 -5.81
CA PHE A 48 -9.91 -4.70 -4.59
C PHE A 48 -8.52 -4.10 -4.89
N PHE A 49 -7.79 -3.62 -3.88
CA PHE A 49 -6.54 -2.87 -4.09
C PHE A 49 -5.43 -3.63 -4.85
N ASN A 50 -5.41 -4.98 -4.84
CA ASN A 50 -4.46 -5.77 -5.66
C ASN A 50 -5.03 -6.22 -7.02
N ALA A 51 -6.35 -6.25 -7.19
CA ALA A 51 -7.04 -6.52 -8.45
C ALA A 51 -8.02 -5.37 -8.73
N PRO A 52 -7.52 -4.20 -9.17
CA PRO A 52 -8.31 -2.96 -9.08
C PRO A 52 -9.36 -2.81 -10.17
N GLU A 53 -9.45 -3.70 -11.16
CA GLU A 53 -10.34 -3.55 -12.31
C GLU A 53 -11.01 -4.87 -12.71
N ALA A 54 -12.33 -4.80 -12.91
CA ALA A 54 -13.12 -5.77 -13.66
C ALA A 54 -14.05 -5.00 -14.63
N PRO A 55 -14.64 -5.65 -15.65
CA PRO A 55 -15.49 -4.95 -16.61
C PRO A 55 -16.67 -4.20 -15.94
N GLY A 56 -16.65 -2.87 -16.03
CA GLY A 56 -17.64 -1.98 -15.41
C GLY A 56 -17.46 -1.70 -13.91
N VAL A 57 -16.40 -2.18 -13.26
CA VAL A 57 -16.14 -1.96 -11.82
C VAL A 57 -14.66 -1.71 -11.58
N ARG A 58 -14.31 -0.60 -10.93
CA ARG A 58 -12.92 -0.20 -10.65
C ARG A 58 -12.73 0.26 -9.20
N TRP A 59 -11.82 -0.39 -8.49
CA TRP A 59 -11.30 0.13 -7.22
C TRP A 59 -10.41 1.35 -7.47
N ALA A 60 -10.44 2.30 -6.55
CA ALA A 60 -9.53 3.44 -6.53
C ALA A 60 -9.29 3.92 -5.10
N ASP A 61 -8.19 4.64 -4.91
CA ASP A 61 -7.99 5.52 -3.77
C ASP A 61 -8.06 7.00 -4.24
N GLY A 62 -8.20 7.93 -3.30
CA GLY A 62 -7.99 9.35 -3.51
C GLY A 62 -8.06 10.09 -2.18
N GLY A 63 -6.94 10.65 -1.72
CA GLY A 63 -6.82 11.21 -0.38
C GLY A 63 -7.03 10.19 0.75
N GLY A 64 -6.52 8.96 0.61
CA GLY A 64 -6.59 7.91 1.65
C GLY A 64 -8.00 7.40 1.95
N ARG A 65 -8.90 7.45 0.97
CA ARG A 65 -10.27 6.94 1.03
C ARG A 65 -10.55 6.02 -0.16
N GLN A 66 -10.45 4.73 0.13
CA GLN A 66 -10.81 3.64 -0.78
C GLN A 66 -12.25 3.79 -1.27
N ARG A 67 -12.47 3.53 -2.56
CA ARG A 67 -13.76 3.63 -3.23
C ARG A 67 -13.86 2.61 -4.37
N VAL A 68 -15.09 2.25 -4.71
CA VAL A 68 -15.39 1.46 -5.91
C VAL A 68 -16.20 2.33 -6.86
N ARG A 69 -15.65 2.60 -8.05
CA ARG A 69 -16.34 3.24 -9.17
C ARG A 69 -17.05 2.17 -9.99
N LEU A 70 -18.28 2.43 -10.42
CA LEU A 70 -19.10 1.55 -11.24
C LEU A 70 -19.53 2.26 -12.52
N ASP A 71 -19.39 1.58 -13.65
CA ASP A 71 -20.01 1.91 -14.94
C ASP A 71 -20.98 0.77 -15.27
N LEU A 72 -22.25 0.96 -14.89
CA LEU A 72 -23.28 -0.07 -14.91
C LEU A 72 -23.70 -0.52 -16.33
N ASP A 73 -23.31 0.23 -17.36
CA ASP A 73 -23.54 -0.14 -18.76
C ASP A 73 -22.37 -0.98 -19.33
N ALA A 74 -21.20 -0.94 -18.68
CA ALA A 74 -20.04 -1.78 -19.01
C ALA A 74 -19.99 -3.10 -18.21
N VAL A 75 -20.86 -3.28 -17.20
CA VAL A 75 -20.96 -4.54 -16.43
C VAL A 75 -21.50 -5.67 -17.33
N PRO A 76 -20.80 -6.83 -17.44
CA PRO A 76 -21.17 -7.89 -18.37
C PRO A 76 -22.56 -8.47 -18.14
N ALA A 77 -23.23 -8.88 -19.22
CA ALA A 77 -24.59 -9.41 -19.15
C ALA A 77 -24.74 -10.67 -18.28
N GLY A 78 -23.67 -11.42 -18.03
CA GLY A 78 -23.65 -12.58 -17.12
C GLY A 78 -23.57 -12.24 -15.62
N VAL A 79 -23.30 -10.97 -15.27
CA VAL A 79 -23.33 -10.49 -13.88
C VAL A 79 -24.77 -10.13 -13.49
N HIS A 80 -25.20 -10.62 -12.33
CA HIS A 80 -26.51 -10.32 -11.75
C HIS A 80 -26.45 -9.12 -10.80
N ALA A 81 -25.40 -9.06 -9.97
CA ALA A 81 -25.18 -8.00 -9.01
C ALA A 81 -23.68 -7.68 -8.82
N VAL A 82 -23.41 -6.48 -8.33
CA VAL A 82 -22.12 -6.05 -7.76
C VAL A 82 -22.34 -5.85 -6.26
N LEU A 83 -21.66 -6.65 -5.44
CA LEU A 83 -21.71 -6.53 -3.99
C LEU A 83 -20.59 -5.59 -3.52
N VAL A 84 -20.89 -4.62 -2.67
CA VAL A 84 -19.88 -3.74 -2.04
C VAL A 84 -19.55 -4.29 -0.65
N ALA A 85 -18.33 -4.79 -0.52
CA ALA A 85 -17.78 -5.37 0.70
C ALA A 85 -16.89 -4.35 1.45
N VAL A 86 -16.85 -4.48 2.77
CA VAL A 86 -16.01 -3.67 3.66
C VAL A 86 -15.39 -4.59 4.70
N SER A 87 -14.08 -4.51 4.92
CA SER A 87 -13.36 -5.32 5.91
C SER A 87 -12.42 -4.48 6.77
N LEU A 88 -12.14 -4.92 7.99
CA LEU A 88 -11.16 -4.28 8.87
C LEU A 88 -9.74 -4.53 8.39
N SER A 89 -8.93 -3.48 8.27
CA SER A 89 -7.50 -3.57 7.88
C SER A 89 -6.57 -3.97 9.03
N GLY A 90 -7.12 -4.44 10.16
CA GLY A 90 -6.39 -4.71 11.40
C GLY A 90 -7.25 -5.45 12.43
N ALA A 91 -6.71 -5.63 13.64
CA ALA A 91 -7.37 -6.38 14.71
C ALA A 91 -8.61 -5.65 15.28
N GLY A 92 -9.67 -6.41 15.56
CA GLY A 92 -10.91 -5.91 16.16
C GLY A 92 -12.16 -6.57 15.59
N SER A 93 -13.32 -5.97 15.84
CA SER A 93 -14.61 -6.27 15.18
C SER A 93 -15.45 -5.00 15.07
N PHE A 94 -16.39 -4.96 14.12
CA PHE A 94 -17.25 -3.79 13.90
C PHE A 94 -18.18 -3.46 15.07
N GLY A 95 -18.58 -4.45 15.88
CA GLY A 95 -19.42 -4.23 17.05
C GLY A 95 -18.76 -3.47 18.20
N ALA A 96 -17.43 -3.34 18.18
CA ALA A 96 -16.69 -2.51 19.14
C ALA A 96 -16.67 -1.00 18.76
N MET A 97 -17.33 -0.61 17.66
CA MET A 97 -17.13 0.68 17.01
C MET A 97 -18.43 1.36 16.57
N PRO A 98 -18.42 2.68 16.29
CA PRO A 98 -19.53 3.35 15.64
C PRO A 98 -19.92 2.67 14.30
N PRO A 99 -21.22 2.45 14.03
CA PRO A 99 -21.70 1.81 12.81
C PRO A 99 -21.09 2.40 11.53
N PRO A 100 -20.46 1.59 10.65
CA PRO A 100 -19.93 2.07 9.38
C PRO A 100 -21.07 2.51 8.46
N GLN A 101 -20.80 3.53 7.66
CA GLN A 101 -21.73 4.07 6.67
C GLN A 101 -21.21 3.80 5.26
N VAL A 102 -22.03 3.17 4.43
CA VAL A 102 -21.72 2.90 3.02
C VAL A 102 -22.59 3.82 2.17
N ARG A 103 -21.94 4.66 1.35
CA ARG A 103 -22.56 5.70 0.52
C ARG A 103 -22.35 5.37 -0.96
N LEU A 104 -23.41 5.44 -1.74
CA LEU A 104 -23.39 5.33 -3.21
C LEU A 104 -23.89 6.65 -3.81
N ALA A 105 -23.07 7.31 -4.62
CA ALA A 105 -23.38 8.59 -5.28
C ALA A 105 -23.08 8.53 -6.78
N GLY A 106 -23.81 9.31 -7.59
CA GLY A 106 -23.50 9.51 -9.01
C GLY A 106 -22.46 10.62 -9.22
N ASP A 107 -22.48 11.23 -10.40
CA ASP A 107 -21.64 12.39 -10.73
C ASP A 107 -22.10 13.69 -10.03
N GLY A 108 -23.24 13.66 -9.34
CA GLY A 108 -23.77 14.74 -8.50
C GLY A 108 -23.47 14.57 -7.00
N ASP A 109 -23.55 15.67 -6.24
CA ASP A 109 -23.13 15.70 -4.83
C ASP A 109 -24.13 15.04 -3.85
N GLU A 110 -25.40 14.85 -4.26
CA GLU A 110 -26.39 14.07 -3.50
C GLU A 110 -26.16 12.56 -3.65
N PRO A 111 -26.12 11.77 -2.56
CA PRO A 111 -26.04 10.32 -2.67
C PRO A 111 -27.36 9.68 -3.11
N ALA A 112 -27.27 8.80 -4.10
CA ALA A 112 -28.35 7.92 -4.56
C ALA A 112 -28.80 6.93 -3.46
N ALA A 113 -27.85 6.48 -2.62
CA ALA A 113 -28.15 5.74 -1.40
C ALA A 113 -27.11 6.00 -0.31
N LEU A 114 -27.57 6.02 0.95
CA LEU A 114 -26.75 5.97 2.15
C LEU A 114 -27.27 4.83 3.04
N PHE A 115 -26.39 4.02 3.60
CA PHE A 115 -26.78 2.96 4.53
C PHE A 115 -25.84 2.90 5.73
N THR A 116 -26.41 3.01 6.93
CA THR A 116 -25.69 2.85 8.20
C THR A 116 -25.86 1.42 8.70
N VAL A 117 -24.77 0.65 8.77
CA VAL A 117 -24.81 -0.78 9.12
C VAL A 117 -24.81 -0.96 10.64
N ARG A 118 -26.02 -0.98 11.21
CA ARG A 118 -26.25 -1.09 12.67
C ARG A 118 -26.42 -2.55 13.08
N GLY A 119 -26.08 -2.87 14.35
CA GLY A 119 -26.33 -4.20 14.93
C GLY A 119 -25.19 -5.22 14.75
N LEU A 120 -23.98 -4.76 14.42
CA LEU A 120 -22.78 -5.60 14.33
C LEU A 120 -22.24 -5.94 15.72
N GLY A 121 -21.60 -7.10 15.85
CA GLY A 121 -20.96 -7.68 17.03
C GLY A 121 -19.55 -8.20 16.70
N PRO A 122 -19.34 -9.52 16.55
CA PRO A 122 -18.02 -10.13 16.28
C PRO A 122 -17.52 -9.94 14.83
N GLU A 123 -18.31 -9.38 13.92
CA GLU A 123 -18.01 -9.36 12.50
C GLU A 123 -16.82 -8.46 12.14
N LYS A 124 -15.97 -8.93 11.23
CA LYS A 124 -14.76 -8.25 10.74
C LYS A 124 -14.84 -7.86 9.27
N ALA A 125 -15.84 -8.38 8.55
CA ALA A 125 -16.21 -7.96 7.20
C ALA A 125 -17.74 -7.88 7.08
N ILE A 126 -18.22 -7.04 6.15
CA ILE A 126 -19.64 -6.83 5.87
C ILE A 126 -19.90 -6.64 4.37
N ILE A 127 -21.07 -7.08 3.89
CA ILE A 127 -21.67 -6.62 2.62
C ILE A 127 -22.60 -5.45 2.95
N GLY A 128 -22.21 -4.25 2.53
CA GLY A 128 -22.99 -3.04 2.76
C GLY A 128 -24.15 -2.89 1.79
N LEU A 129 -23.82 -2.89 0.49
CA LEU A 129 -24.76 -2.63 -0.60
C LEU A 129 -24.68 -3.72 -1.66
N GLU A 130 -25.84 -4.07 -2.24
CA GLU A 130 -25.98 -4.93 -3.41
C GLU A 130 -26.54 -4.07 -4.55
N ILE A 131 -25.74 -3.85 -5.60
CA ILE A 131 -26.16 -3.17 -6.83
C ILE A 131 -26.55 -4.25 -7.84
N TYR A 132 -27.85 -4.46 -8.06
CA TYR A 132 -28.38 -5.59 -8.82
C TYR A 132 -29.28 -5.16 -9.98
N ARG A 133 -29.37 -6.00 -11.01
CA ARG A 133 -30.19 -5.74 -12.20
C ARG A 133 -31.45 -6.61 -12.18
N ARG A 134 -32.63 -5.99 -12.19
CA ARG A 134 -33.93 -6.67 -12.25
C ARG A 134 -34.79 -6.07 -13.36
N SER A 135 -35.32 -6.91 -14.25
CA SER A 135 -36.19 -6.49 -15.37
C SER A 135 -35.58 -5.38 -16.25
N GLY A 136 -34.27 -5.46 -16.50
CA GLY A 136 -33.53 -4.47 -17.29
C GLY A 136 -33.18 -3.16 -16.57
N GLN A 137 -33.58 -3.00 -15.30
CA GLN A 137 -33.27 -1.82 -14.49
C GLN A 137 -32.26 -2.15 -13.38
N TRP A 138 -31.29 -1.26 -13.19
CA TRP A 138 -30.36 -1.31 -12.05
C TRP A 138 -31.01 -0.73 -10.80
N LYS A 139 -30.74 -1.38 -9.67
CA LYS A 139 -31.24 -1.02 -8.34
C LYS A 139 -30.14 -1.23 -7.32
N VAL A 140 -30.18 -0.50 -6.21
CA VAL A 140 -29.35 -0.77 -5.03
C VAL A 140 -30.24 -1.28 -3.89
N ARG A 141 -29.77 -2.29 -3.14
CA ARG A 141 -30.34 -2.78 -1.89
C ARG A 141 -29.34 -2.57 -0.76
N ALA A 142 -29.82 -2.13 0.41
CA ALA A 142 -29.08 -2.19 1.66
C ALA A 142 -29.10 -3.62 2.21
N VAL A 143 -27.93 -4.24 2.37
CA VAL A 143 -27.81 -5.63 2.83
C VAL A 143 -27.51 -5.66 4.33
N GLY A 144 -26.28 -5.31 4.71
CA GLY A 144 -25.85 -5.27 6.13
C GLY A 144 -25.55 -6.63 6.73
N GLN A 145 -25.26 -7.63 5.89
CA GLN A 145 -24.78 -8.94 6.33
C GLN A 145 -23.32 -8.82 6.74
N GLY A 146 -22.95 -9.43 7.87
CA GLY A 146 -21.57 -9.47 8.35
C GLY A 146 -21.04 -10.89 8.53
N TYR A 147 -19.71 -10.97 8.63
CA TYR A 147 -18.90 -12.19 8.63
C TYR A 147 -17.85 -12.11 9.76
N ALA A 148 -17.80 -13.12 10.62
CA ALA A 148 -16.95 -13.15 11.84
C ALA A 148 -15.52 -13.63 11.55
N GLY A 149 -15.34 -14.54 10.60
CA GLY A 149 -14.06 -14.89 9.97
C GLY A 149 -13.49 -13.76 9.12
N GLY A 150 -14.29 -12.74 8.80
CA GLY A 150 -13.84 -11.56 8.08
C GLY A 150 -13.84 -11.75 6.57
N LEU A 151 -12.84 -11.21 5.89
CA LEU A 151 -12.85 -11.15 4.42
C LEU A 151 -12.76 -12.54 3.77
N ALA A 152 -12.01 -13.49 4.37
CA ALA A 152 -11.90 -14.87 3.87
C ALA A 152 -13.26 -15.56 3.82
N GLU A 153 -13.95 -15.66 4.97
CA GLU A 153 -15.33 -16.20 5.08
C GLU A 153 -16.30 -15.53 4.09
N LEU A 154 -16.18 -14.21 3.91
CA LEU A 154 -17.00 -13.45 2.96
C LEU A 154 -16.74 -13.87 1.51
N VAL A 155 -15.48 -13.98 1.07
CA VAL A 155 -15.18 -14.30 -0.33
C VAL A 155 -15.42 -15.78 -0.65
N GLU A 156 -15.20 -16.69 0.30
CA GLU A 156 -15.54 -18.13 0.19
C GLU A 156 -17.05 -18.36 0.03
N ALA A 157 -17.86 -17.66 0.84
CA ALA A 157 -19.31 -17.70 0.73
C ALA A 157 -19.79 -17.27 -0.68
N HIS A 158 -19.09 -16.31 -1.27
CA HIS A 158 -19.30 -15.82 -2.64
C HIS A 158 -18.45 -16.54 -3.71
N GLY A 159 -17.82 -17.66 -3.37
CA GLY A 159 -17.24 -18.61 -4.33
C GLY A 159 -15.89 -18.27 -4.92
N VAL A 160 -15.13 -17.41 -4.28
CA VAL A 160 -13.67 -17.33 -4.47
C VAL A 160 -13.06 -18.51 -3.71
N GLU A 161 -12.19 -19.29 -4.34
CA GLU A 161 -11.40 -20.30 -3.62
C GLU A 161 -10.28 -19.59 -2.85
N VAL A 162 -10.31 -19.71 -1.52
CA VAL A 162 -9.22 -19.31 -0.64
C VAL A 162 -8.45 -20.59 -0.31
N ASP A 163 -7.21 -20.70 -0.80
CA ASP A 163 -6.30 -21.77 -0.39
C ASP A 163 -5.90 -21.54 1.09
N ASP A 164 -6.64 -22.16 2.02
CA ASP A 164 -6.30 -22.18 3.44
C ASP A 164 -5.48 -23.45 3.76
N PRO A 165 -4.19 -23.34 4.16
CA PRO A 165 -3.33 -24.50 4.33
C PRO A 165 -3.48 -25.15 5.72
N GLY A 166 -4.29 -26.22 5.80
CA GLY A 166 -4.01 -27.31 6.74
C GLY A 166 -5.18 -27.93 7.50
N GLU A 167 -5.68 -29.06 6.99
CA GLU A 167 -6.07 -30.19 7.85
C GLU A 167 -5.38 -31.47 7.36
N GLU A 168 -4.69 -32.17 8.27
CA GLU A 168 -3.97 -33.39 7.96
C GLU A 168 -4.92 -34.56 7.66
N ALA A 169 -4.67 -35.27 6.56
CA ALA A 169 -5.41 -36.49 6.23
C ALA A 169 -5.08 -37.63 7.21
N GLY A 170 -5.90 -37.80 8.23
CA GLY A 170 -5.72 -38.84 9.25
C GLY A 170 -5.96 -40.28 8.76
N MET A 171 -5.28 -41.24 9.40
CA MET A 171 -5.55 -42.67 9.28
C MET A 171 -6.02 -43.25 10.62
N GLY A 172 -7.25 -43.76 10.70
CA GLY A 172 -7.77 -44.43 11.91
C GLY A 172 -9.30 -44.63 11.97
N THR A 173 -9.83 -45.64 11.27
CA THR A 173 -11.22 -46.15 11.37
C THR A 173 -11.41 -47.08 12.59
N ALA A 174 -12.58 -47.39 13.17
CA ALA A 174 -14.03 -47.02 13.07
C ALA A 174 -14.73 -47.71 14.32
N PRO A 175 -16.08 -47.78 14.55
CA PRO A 175 -17.26 -47.33 13.78
C PRO A 175 -18.33 -46.55 14.60
N ALA A 176 -19.54 -46.38 14.06
CA ALA A 176 -20.51 -45.32 14.43
C ALA A 176 -21.83 -45.78 15.11
N GLY A 177 -22.51 -44.80 15.74
CA GLY A 177 -23.98 -44.74 15.93
C GLY A 177 -24.46 -44.44 17.36
N PRO A 178 -25.68 -43.91 17.59
CA PRO A 178 -26.54 -43.08 16.72
C PRO A 178 -26.89 -41.70 17.36
N ALA A 179 -27.55 -40.81 16.60
CA ALA A 179 -27.88 -39.44 17.03
C ALA A 179 -29.07 -39.34 18.01
N VAL A 180 -28.97 -38.45 19.02
CA VAL A 180 -30.11 -37.96 19.82
C VAL A 180 -29.89 -36.49 20.27
N GLY A 181 -30.86 -35.62 19.98
CA GLY A 181 -31.34 -34.54 20.87
C GLY A 181 -30.45 -33.35 21.21
N ALA A 182 -30.74 -32.19 20.62
CA ALA A 182 -30.28 -30.90 21.11
C ALA A 182 -31.06 -30.44 22.37
N PRO A 183 -30.40 -29.93 23.42
CA PRO A 183 -31.03 -29.13 24.48
C PRO A 183 -30.89 -27.61 24.22
N PRO A 184 -31.79 -26.76 24.74
CA PRO A 184 -31.76 -25.31 24.53
C PRO A 184 -30.72 -24.59 25.42
N PRO A 185 -30.22 -23.41 25.01
CA PRO A 185 -29.28 -22.63 25.80
C PRO A 185 -29.93 -22.03 27.07
N ALA A 186 -29.22 -22.12 28.19
CA ALA A 186 -29.64 -21.53 29.46
C ALA A 186 -29.37 -20.02 29.51
N GLN A 187 -30.30 -19.27 30.10
CA GLN A 187 -30.18 -17.81 30.28
C GLN A 187 -29.32 -17.45 31.53
N PRO A 188 -28.39 -16.48 31.45
CA PRO A 188 -27.80 -15.87 32.62
C PRO A 188 -28.75 -14.84 33.29
N PRO A 189 -28.58 -14.54 34.60
CA PRO A 189 -29.60 -13.87 35.41
C PRO A 189 -29.67 -12.35 35.23
N SER A 190 -30.86 -11.80 35.50
CA SER A 190 -31.16 -10.36 35.42
C SER A 190 -30.53 -9.56 36.56
N ALA A 191 -29.85 -8.46 36.24
CA ALA A 191 -29.41 -7.44 37.19
C ALA A 191 -30.40 -6.25 37.23
N GLN A 192 -30.59 -5.65 38.41
CA GLN A 192 -31.50 -4.51 38.61
C GLN A 192 -30.88 -3.16 38.18
N PRO A 193 -31.69 -2.12 37.89
CA PRO A 193 -31.17 -0.82 37.47
C PRO A 193 -30.65 0.03 38.67
N PRO A 194 -29.56 0.79 38.53
CA PRO A 194 -29.19 1.85 39.47
C PRO A 194 -30.13 3.07 39.38
N ALA A 195 -30.28 3.79 40.49
CA ALA A 195 -31.09 5.01 40.56
C ALA A 195 -30.41 6.23 39.90
N ALA A 196 -31.22 7.15 39.37
CA ALA A 196 -30.77 8.36 38.69
C ALA A 196 -30.21 9.43 39.66
N GLN A 197 -29.17 10.14 39.21
CA GLN A 197 -28.63 11.34 39.87
C GLN A 197 -29.14 12.63 39.17
N PRO A 198 -29.38 13.74 39.89
CA PRO A 198 -29.78 15.03 39.32
C PRO A 198 -28.60 15.82 38.72
N PRO A 199 -28.86 16.82 37.84
CA PRO A 199 -27.82 17.53 37.10
C PRO A 199 -27.09 18.61 37.95
N PRO A 200 -25.84 18.99 37.56
CA PRO A 200 -25.06 20.01 38.27
C PRO A 200 -25.48 21.46 37.92
N VAL A 201 -25.24 22.36 38.87
CA VAL A 201 -25.54 23.81 38.80
C VAL A 201 -24.28 24.61 38.39
N PRO A 202 -24.38 25.67 37.57
CA PRO A 202 -23.22 26.48 37.18
C PRO A 202 -22.70 27.39 38.33
N PRO A 203 -21.38 27.71 38.37
CA PRO A 203 -20.80 28.56 39.40
C PRO A 203 -21.07 30.07 39.18
N PRO A 204 -21.07 30.89 40.25
CA PRO A 204 -21.30 32.33 40.16
C PRO A 204 -20.06 33.11 39.68
N ARG A 205 -20.31 34.25 39.02
CA ARG A 205 -19.26 35.20 38.61
C ARG A 205 -18.74 36.00 39.80
N THR A 206 -17.44 35.95 40.07
CA THR A 206 -16.76 36.81 41.04
C THR A 206 -16.16 38.06 40.38
N GLN A 207 -16.18 39.19 41.09
CA GLN A 207 -15.67 40.49 40.64
C GLN A 207 -14.13 40.57 40.72
N PRO A 208 -13.46 41.46 39.95
CA PRO A 208 -12.01 41.62 39.98
C PRO A 208 -11.51 42.44 41.19
N PRO A 209 -10.38 42.06 41.81
CA PRO A 209 -9.70 42.88 42.82
C PRO A 209 -8.83 44.00 42.19
N PRO A 210 -8.46 45.04 42.97
CA PRO A 210 -7.76 46.22 42.45
C PRO A 210 -6.27 45.99 42.16
N ALA A 211 -5.72 46.83 41.27
CA ALA A 211 -4.35 46.74 40.77
C ALA A 211 -3.27 46.99 41.84
N GLN A 212 -2.17 46.22 41.76
CA GLN A 212 -0.93 46.45 42.50
C GLN A 212 0.19 46.95 41.55
N PRO A 213 1.12 47.80 42.03
CA PRO A 213 2.23 48.31 41.22
C PRO A 213 3.34 47.26 41.00
N PRO A 214 4.17 47.39 39.93
CA PRO A 214 5.07 46.34 39.49
C PRO A 214 6.40 46.28 40.25
N PRO A 215 6.87 45.07 40.65
CA PRO A 215 8.27 44.81 41.00
C PRO A 215 9.16 44.64 39.76
N GLN A 216 10.48 44.82 39.95
CA GLN A 216 11.46 44.97 38.87
C GLN A 216 11.82 43.65 38.14
N GLN A 217 12.19 43.78 36.87
CA GLN A 217 12.65 42.68 36.01
C GLN A 217 14.05 42.19 36.40
N ALA A 218 14.22 40.86 36.50
CA ALA A 218 15.51 40.20 36.38
C ALA A 218 15.81 39.87 34.89
N PRO A 219 17.08 39.67 34.47
CA PRO A 219 17.41 39.50 33.06
C PRO A 219 16.75 38.27 32.44
N GLN A 220 16.06 38.46 31.31
CA GLN A 220 15.50 37.37 30.53
C GLN A 220 16.62 36.53 29.93
N GLN A 221 16.68 35.25 30.30
CA GLN A 221 17.40 34.25 29.49
C GLN A 221 16.59 34.02 28.21
N THR A 222 17.23 34.19 27.06
CA THR A 222 16.63 33.88 25.75
C THR A 222 16.22 32.40 25.74
N PRO A 223 14.94 32.06 25.51
CA PRO A 223 14.57 30.66 25.31
C PRO A 223 15.32 30.11 24.11
N ALA A 224 15.89 28.91 24.24
CA ALA A 224 16.35 28.15 23.09
C ALA A 224 15.18 27.96 22.11
N PRO A 225 15.42 27.94 20.78
CA PRO A 225 14.35 27.74 19.81
C PRO A 225 13.61 26.44 20.12
N GLN A 226 12.32 26.56 20.44
CA GLN A 226 11.47 25.39 20.60
C GLN A 226 11.31 24.71 19.24
N PRO A 227 11.35 23.37 19.17
CA PRO A 227 11.01 22.67 17.93
C PRO A 227 9.57 23.02 17.52
N PRO A 228 9.27 23.07 16.21
CA PRO A 228 7.93 23.41 15.73
C PRO A 228 6.88 22.42 16.27
N PRO A 229 5.62 22.85 16.43
CA PRO A 229 4.56 21.99 16.92
C PRO A 229 4.31 20.82 15.96
N SER A 230 3.97 19.66 16.51
CA SER A 230 3.79 18.38 15.82
C SER A 230 2.48 18.29 15.00
N SER A 231 2.25 19.28 14.14
CA SER A 231 1.22 19.32 13.10
C SER A 231 1.83 19.32 11.69
N GLU A 232 3.14 19.08 11.57
CA GLU A 232 3.84 19.02 10.29
C GLU A 232 3.65 17.65 9.63
N VAL A 233 3.11 17.67 8.41
CA VAL A 233 3.04 16.50 7.53
C VAL A 233 4.46 16.00 7.24
N GLY A 234 4.73 14.74 7.59
CA GLY A 234 6.02 14.06 7.40
C GLY A 234 6.45 13.99 5.94
N TYR A 235 7.75 13.79 5.69
CA TYR A 235 8.35 13.95 4.36
C TYR A 235 7.75 13.00 3.32
N LEU A 236 7.59 11.72 3.66
CA LEU A 236 6.95 10.70 2.81
C LEU A 236 5.54 11.12 2.38
N GLU A 237 4.72 11.54 3.34
CA GLU A 237 3.33 11.94 3.11
C GLU A 237 3.25 13.21 2.25
N ARG A 238 4.21 14.13 2.42
CA ARG A 238 4.34 15.34 1.59
C ARG A 238 4.73 15.04 0.16
N CYS A 239 5.68 14.11 -0.08
CA CYS A 239 6.01 13.66 -1.42
C CYS A 239 4.80 13.04 -2.13
N TRP A 240 3.98 12.28 -1.39
CA TRP A 240 2.75 11.68 -1.90
C TRP A 240 1.69 12.74 -2.27
N LEU A 241 1.45 13.73 -1.40
CA LEU A 241 0.53 14.85 -1.67
C LEU A 241 0.99 15.70 -2.87
N ILE A 242 2.29 16.02 -2.96
CA ILE A 242 2.86 16.75 -4.10
C ILE A 242 2.66 15.97 -5.41
N TRP A 243 2.75 14.64 -5.37
CA TRP A 243 2.45 13.80 -6.54
C TRP A 243 0.96 13.80 -6.89
N GLU A 244 0.06 13.70 -5.90
CA GLU A 244 -1.40 13.79 -6.13
C GLU A 244 -1.77 15.13 -6.81
N ASP A 245 -1.30 16.25 -6.26
CA ASP A 245 -1.64 17.58 -6.77
C ASP A 245 -1.03 17.87 -8.15
N ALA A 246 0.21 17.41 -8.39
CA ALA A 246 0.83 17.51 -9.71
C ALA A 246 0.05 16.68 -10.76
N SER A 247 -0.36 15.45 -10.41
CA SER A 247 -1.19 14.60 -11.26
C SER A 247 -2.56 15.22 -11.56
N ARG A 248 -3.20 15.84 -10.56
CA ARG A 248 -4.49 16.55 -10.73
C ARG A 248 -4.36 17.80 -11.61
N SER A 249 -3.29 18.56 -11.46
CA SER A 249 -3.00 19.74 -12.28
C SER A 249 -2.73 19.33 -13.74
N LEU A 250 -1.96 18.26 -13.94
CA LEU A 250 -1.68 17.68 -15.25
C LEU A 250 -2.95 17.17 -15.95
N ALA A 251 -3.82 16.45 -15.24
CA ALA A 251 -5.11 16.00 -15.77
C ALA A 251 -6.02 17.19 -16.16
N SER A 252 -6.02 18.25 -15.35
CA SER A 252 -6.78 19.47 -15.62
C SER A 252 -6.26 20.19 -16.87
N PHE A 253 -4.94 20.27 -17.04
CA PHE A 253 -4.30 20.82 -18.24
C PHE A 253 -4.61 20.01 -19.50
N ARG A 254 -4.55 18.67 -19.42
CA ARG A 254 -4.90 17.78 -20.54
C ARG A 254 -6.37 17.94 -20.95
N ALA A 255 -7.29 17.99 -19.99
CA ALA A 255 -8.72 18.25 -20.25
C ALA A 255 -8.98 19.64 -20.87
N ALA A 256 -8.28 20.68 -20.39
CA ALA A 256 -8.33 22.02 -20.97
C ALA A 256 -7.82 22.03 -22.42
N THR A 257 -6.71 21.33 -22.69
CA THR A 257 -6.10 21.20 -24.03
C THR A 257 -7.04 20.51 -25.01
N GLU A 258 -7.69 19.41 -24.61
CA GLU A 258 -8.71 18.77 -25.45
C GLU A 258 -9.89 19.70 -25.76
N HIS A 259 -10.35 20.48 -24.77
CA HIS A 259 -11.43 21.45 -25.00
C HIS A 259 -10.99 22.56 -25.95
N ALA A 260 -9.76 23.07 -25.81
CA ALA A 260 -9.17 24.03 -26.73
C ALA A 260 -9.15 23.48 -28.16
N LEU A 261 -8.70 22.24 -28.37
CA LEU A 261 -8.64 21.61 -29.68
C LEU A 261 -10.04 21.45 -30.33
N ARG A 262 -11.08 21.14 -29.53
CA ARG A 262 -12.47 21.17 -30.01
C ARG A 262 -12.90 22.57 -30.45
N LEU A 263 -12.60 23.59 -29.63
CA LEU A 263 -12.90 25.00 -29.94
C LEU A 263 -12.16 25.50 -31.18
N ARG A 264 -10.91 25.10 -31.38
CA ARG A 264 -10.12 25.40 -32.59
C ARG A 264 -10.79 24.89 -33.86
N ASN A 265 -11.37 23.68 -33.82
CA ASN A 265 -12.13 23.14 -34.94
C ASN A 265 -13.41 23.93 -35.23
N GLU A 266 -14.05 24.52 -34.20
CA GLU A 266 -15.20 25.41 -34.36
C GLU A 266 -14.80 26.79 -34.90
N GLU A 267 -13.65 27.34 -34.49
CA GLU A 267 -13.08 28.58 -35.06
C GLU A 267 -12.72 28.43 -36.54
N ILE A 268 -12.09 27.31 -36.90
CA ILE A 268 -11.76 26.96 -38.30
C ILE A 268 -13.04 26.81 -39.13
N ALA A 269 -14.10 26.23 -38.55
CA ALA A 269 -15.40 26.11 -39.19
C ALA A 269 -16.28 27.38 -39.14
N GLY A 270 -15.77 28.49 -38.58
CA GLY A 270 -16.50 29.76 -38.46
C GLY A 270 -17.69 29.74 -37.49
N ARG A 271 -17.77 28.74 -36.60
CA ARG A 271 -18.83 28.59 -35.59
C ARG A 271 -18.48 29.23 -34.23
N ALA A 272 -17.20 29.49 -33.98
CA ALA A 272 -16.71 30.17 -32.77
C ALA A 272 -15.89 31.42 -33.11
N PRO A 273 -15.81 32.43 -32.20
CA PRO A 273 -14.93 33.58 -32.37
C PRO A 273 -13.46 33.17 -32.39
N ARG A 274 -12.67 33.72 -33.32
CA ARG A 274 -11.25 33.40 -33.46
C ARG A 274 -10.42 33.84 -32.25
N GLY A 275 -9.41 33.05 -31.90
CA GLY A 275 -8.40 33.35 -30.87
C GLY A 275 -8.75 32.84 -29.47
N ARG A 276 -9.93 32.23 -29.28
CA ARG A 276 -10.30 31.61 -28.00
C ARG A 276 -9.47 30.36 -27.71
N PHE A 277 -9.07 29.63 -28.74
CA PHE A 277 -8.09 28.56 -28.66
C PHE A 277 -6.78 29.04 -28.00
N ASP A 278 -6.20 30.12 -28.52
CA ASP A 278 -4.92 30.66 -28.04
C ASP A 278 -5.05 31.24 -26.63
N GLU A 279 -6.16 31.93 -26.33
CA GLU A 279 -6.48 32.40 -24.97
C GLU A 279 -6.54 31.25 -23.95
N LEU A 280 -7.24 30.17 -24.28
CA LEU A 280 -7.46 29.04 -23.37
C LEU A 280 -6.20 28.22 -23.19
N MET A 281 -5.45 27.95 -24.26
CA MET A 281 -4.14 27.27 -24.18
C MET A 281 -3.16 28.06 -23.31
N ARG A 282 -3.07 29.39 -23.50
CA ARG A 282 -2.19 30.24 -22.69
C ARG A 282 -2.60 30.23 -21.21
N ALA A 283 -3.89 30.32 -20.91
CA ALA A 283 -4.37 30.29 -19.52
C ALA A 283 -4.14 28.93 -18.84
N ALA A 284 -4.29 27.82 -19.57
CA ALA A 284 -4.04 26.48 -19.05
C ALA A 284 -2.54 26.24 -18.75
N ASP A 285 -1.67 26.68 -19.66
CA ASP A 285 -0.21 26.58 -19.51
C ASP A 285 0.33 27.52 -18.41
N GLU A 286 -0.18 28.76 -18.32
CA GLU A 286 0.08 29.67 -17.19
C GLU A 286 -0.33 29.06 -15.85
N ARG A 287 -1.50 28.41 -15.78
CA ARG A 287 -1.96 27.74 -14.56
C ARG A 287 -1.07 26.55 -14.19
N LEU A 288 -0.81 25.65 -15.13
CA LEU A 288 0.01 24.46 -14.89
C LEU A 288 1.42 24.84 -14.40
N ARG A 289 2.04 25.86 -15.00
CA ARG A 289 3.36 26.34 -14.59
C ARG A 289 3.36 27.00 -13.21
N ALA A 290 2.30 27.70 -12.83
CA ALA A 290 2.14 28.27 -11.48
C ALA A 290 1.97 27.17 -10.41
N ASP A 291 1.13 26.15 -10.69
CA ASP A 291 0.98 24.99 -9.80
C ASP A 291 2.32 24.25 -9.64
N ALA A 292 3.07 24.06 -10.73
CA ALA A 292 4.39 23.43 -10.73
C ALA A 292 5.48 24.24 -10.00
N GLU A 293 5.37 25.57 -9.97
CA GLU A 293 6.26 26.44 -9.19
C GLU A 293 5.97 26.33 -7.70
N GLN A 294 4.70 26.40 -7.30
CA GLN A 294 4.28 26.20 -5.92
C GLN A 294 4.77 24.84 -5.37
N LEU A 295 4.56 23.75 -6.12
CA LEU A 295 4.95 22.39 -5.68
C LEU A 295 6.47 22.20 -5.60
N ARG A 296 7.26 22.85 -6.47
CA ARG A 296 8.74 22.88 -6.36
C ARG A 296 9.18 23.62 -5.11
N ASP A 297 8.58 24.77 -4.83
CA ASP A 297 8.88 25.58 -3.64
C ASP A 297 8.49 24.86 -2.34
N GLU A 298 7.41 24.08 -2.34
CA GLU A 298 7.02 23.21 -1.22
C GLU A 298 8.04 22.11 -0.95
N LEU A 299 8.55 21.46 -1.99
CA LEU A 299 9.59 20.44 -1.89
C LEU A 299 10.93 21.03 -1.42
N ALA A 300 11.35 22.16 -2.01
CA ALA A 300 12.62 22.82 -1.70
C ALA A 300 12.71 23.33 -0.24
N ARG A 301 11.58 23.56 0.44
CA ARG A 301 11.55 23.89 1.87
C ARG A 301 11.88 22.69 2.77
N VAL A 302 11.58 21.46 2.33
CA VAL A 302 11.75 20.25 3.16
C VAL A 302 12.99 19.44 2.81
N GLU A 303 13.39 19.35 1.54
CA GLU A 303 14.56 18.57 1.09
C GLU A 303 15.87 18.83 1.89
N PRO A 304 16.20 20.06 2.35
CA PRO A 304 17.40 20.30 3.15
C PRO A 304 17.42 19.65 4.55
N HIS A 305 16.26 19.20 5.04
CA HIS A 305 16.08 18.69 6.40
C HIS A 305 15.90 17.16 6.46
N VAL A 306 16.00 16.48 5.32
CA VAL A 306 15.72 15.04 5.22
C VAL A 306 16.92 14.19 5.62
N THR A 307 16.64 12.99 6.11
CA THR A 307 17.63 11.98 6.50
C THR A 307 18.22 11.25 5.28
N ALA A 308 19.33 10.54 5.46
CA ALA A 308 20.12 10.04 4.33
C ALA A 308 19.37 9.03 3.45
N GLU A 309 18.57 8.15 4.05
CA GLU A 309 17.78 7.12 3.38
C GLU A 309 16.74 7.67 2.40
N VAL A 310 16.31 8.92 2.59
CA VAL A 310 15.41 9.67 1.69
C VAL A 310 16.10 10.80 0.90
N ALA A 311 17.39 11.06 1.15
CA ALA A 311 18.21 12.00 0.40
C ALA A 311 18.92 11.35 -0.81
N PRO A 312 19.22 12.06 -1.89
CA PRO A 312 20.09 11.58 -2.97
C PRO A 312 21.44 11.04 -2.49
N PHE A 313 22.08 10.13 -3.22
CA PHE A 313 23.37 9.53 -2.81
C PHE A 313 24.55 10.50 -2.85
N ASP A 314 24.46 11.60 -3.59
CA ASP A 314 25.42 12.70 -3.57
C ASP A 314 25.16 13.73 -2.44
N ALA A 315 24.08 13.55 -1.66
CA ALA A 315 23.74 14.45 -0.57
C ALA A 315 24.75 14.37 0.60
N PRO A 316 25.15 15.50 1.22
CA PRO A 316 26.10 15.53 2.33
C PRO A 316 25.69 14.70 3.56
N SER A 317 24.40 14.39 3.72
CA SER A 317 23.88 13.52 4.78
C SER A 317 24.54 12.13 4.81
N TRP A 318 24.94 11.59 3.66
CA TRP A 318 25.64 10.30 3.59
C TRP A 318 27.06 10.33 4.14
N LEU A 319 27.73 11.50 4.14
CA LEU A 319 29.09 11.65 4.70
C LEU A 319 29.10 11.58 6.24
N THR A 320 27.97 11.88 6.88
CA THR A 320 27.81 11.90 8.34
C THR A 320 26.83 10.84 8.86
N TRP A 321 26.24 10.04 7.96
CA TRP A 321 25.28 9.00 8.29
C TRP A 321 25.84 8.01 9.32
N ARG A 322 24.97 7.61 10.24
CA ARG A 322 25.18 6.53 11.21
C ARG A 322 23.86 5.77 11.36
N PRO A 323 23.88 4.49 11.73
CA PRO A 323 22.65 3.75 11.98
C PRO A 323 21.80 4.43 13.05
N GLY A 324 20.51 4.60 12.77
CA GLY A 324 19.52 5.12 13.70
C GLY A 324 19.09 4.08 14.76
N THR A 325 18.40 4.56 15.79
CA THR A 325 17.71 3.73 16.80
C THR A 325 16.32 3.31 16.35
N ASP A 326 15.69 4.11 15.49
CA ASP A 326 14.31 3.97 15.05
C ASP A 326 14.24 3.63 13.56
N LEU A 327 13.15 2.96 13.16
CA LEU A 327 12.87 2.68 11.75
C LEU A 327 12.47 3.98 11.04
N ALA A 328 13.11 4.29 9.91
CA ALA A 328 12.71 5.43 9.09
C ALA A 328 11.30 5.25 8.52
N GLU A 329 10.58 6.34 8.25
CA GLU A 329 9.22 6.28 7.68
C GLU A 329 9.20 5.70 6.26
N GLY A 330 10.30 5.87 5.51
CA GLY A 330 10.44 5.41 4.14
C GLY A 330 11.86 5.57 3.61
N MET A 331 12.07 5.17 2.35
CA MET A 331 13.34 5.31 1.64
C MET A 331 13.12 5.80 0.21
N LEU A 332 14.05 6.59 -0.33
CA LEU A 332 14.02 7.06 -1.71
C LEU A 332 14.25 5.89 -2.68
N VAL A 333 13.36 5.69 -3.66
CA VAL A 333 13.57 4.75 -4.77
C VAL A 333 13.99 5.48 -6.05
N GLY A 334 13.50 6.70 -6.29
CA GLY A 334 13.91 7.51 -7.43
C GLY A 334 13.17 8.85 -7.49
N ARG A 335 13.24 9.54 -8.63
CA ARG A 335 12.54 10.81 -8.86
C ARG A 335 11.61 10.71 -10.07
N LEU A 336 10.35 11.06 -9.86
CA LEU A 336 9.33 11.19 -10.90
C LEU A 336 9.47 12.51 -11.63
N SER A 337 9.16 12.49 -12.93
CA SER A 337 9.16 13.64 -13.82
C SER A 337 8.17 13.44 -14.97
N THR A 338 7.75 14.52 -15.64
CA THR A 338 7.00 14.44 -16.91
C THR A 338 7.35 15.65 -17.78
N GLU A 339 7.17 15.54 -19.09
CA GLU A 339 7.56 16.59 -20.05
C GLU A 339 6.74 17.87 -19.87
N GLU A 340 5.48 17.77 -19.47
CA GLU A 340 4.60 18.92 -19.26
C GLU A 340 4.93 19.73 -17.99
N LEU A 341 5.74 19.18 -17.08
CA LEU A 341 6.12 19.80 -15.80
C LEU A 341 7.65 19.95 -15.68
N PRO A 342 8.30 20.71 -16.60
CA PRO A 342 9.75 20.82 -16.64
C PRO A 342 10.30 21.42 -15.34
N GLY A 343 11.23 20.70 -14.72
CA GLY A 343 11.89 21.10 -13.48
C GLY A 343 11.21 20.63 -12.19
N LEU A 344 9.99 20.09 -12.21
CA LEU A 344 9.42 19.40 -11.06
C LEU A 344 9.94 17.96 -11.02
N ARG A 345 10.72 17.61 -9.98
CA ARG A 345 11.35 16.31 -9.78
C ARG A 345 10.90 15.70 -8.44
N ILE A 346 9.75 15.04 -8.45
CA ILE A 346 9.07 14.58 -7.23
C ILE A 346 9.76 13.30 -6.70
N PRO A 347 10.25 13.25 -5.46
CA PRO A 347 10.83 12.05 -4.89
C PRO A 347 9.78 10.95 -4.75
N LEU A 348 10.02 9.79 -5.35
CA LEU A 348 9.26 8.57 -5.07
C LEU A 348 9.89 7.90 -3.84
N VAL A 349 9.14 7.85 -2.74
CA VAL A 349 9.59 7.30 -1.46
C VAL A 349 8.75 6.07 -1.13
N LEU A 350 9.40 4.92 -0.91
CA LEU A 350 8.73 3.69 -0.50
C LEU A 350 8.60 3.64 1.02
N ARG A 351 7.37 3.48 1.54
CA ARG A 351 7.07 3.41 2.98
C ARG A 351 7.73 2.18 3.61
N MET A 352 8.30 2.35 4.81
CA MET A 352 9.01 1.31 5.55
C MET A 352 8.19 0.80 6.77
N PRO A 353 8.25 -0.50 7.11
CA PRO A 353 8.75 -1.57 6.25
C PRO A 353 7.81 -1.75 5.05
N TRP A 354 8.35 -2.07 3.87
CA TRP A 354 7.52 -2.19 2.68
C TRP A 354 6.62 -3.43 2.76
N ARG A 355 5.34 -3.28 2.42
CA ARG A 355 4.28 -4.29 2.65
C ARG A 355 3.98 -5.18 1.45
N ARG A 356 4.67 -5.00 0.33
CA ARG A 356 4.58 -5.80 -0.90
C ARG A 356 5.99 -6.07 -1.39
N GLY A 357 6.19 -7.14 -2.16
CA GLY A 357 7.46 -7.36 -2.83
C GLY A 357 7.85 -6.17 -3.72
N VAL A 358 9.12 -6.07 -4.09
CA VAL A 358 9.62 -5.12 -5.09
C VAL A 358 10.15 -5.92 -6.28
N TRP A 359 9.71 -5.60 -7.49
CA TRP A 359 10.23 -6.16 -8.73
C TRP A 359 11.08 -5.09 -9.40
N VAL A 360 12.38 -5.32 -9.52
CA VAL A 360 13.27 -4.49 -10.32
C VAL A 360 13.32 -5.06 -11.73
N SER A 361 12.59 -4.41 -12.62
CA SER A 361 12.55 -4.71 -14.05
C SER A 361 13.91 -4.47 -14.71
N ARG A 362 14.21 -5.26 -15.75
CA ARG A 362 15.45 -5.17 -16.52
C ARG A 362 15.67 -3.77 -17.12
N GLY A 363 16.88 -3.23 -16.97
CA GLY A 363 17.29 -1.95 -17.54
C GLY A 363 17.75 -2.02 -18.99
N THR A 364 18.23 -0.88 -19.51
CA THR A 364 18.72 -0.77 -20.89
C THR A 364 20.11 -1.35 -21.08
N MET A 365 20.94 -1.33 -20.04
CA MET A 365 22.30 -1.86 -20.04
C MET A 365 22.43 -3.10 -19.13
N PRO A 366 23.33 -4.06 -19.46
CA PRO A 366 23.63 -5.17 -18.57
C PRO A 366 24.15 -4.67 -17.21
N GLY A 367 23.55 -5.15 -16.13
CA GLY A 367 23.90 -4.79 -14.76
C GLY A 367 23.09 -3.65 -14.14
N ASP A 368 22.27 -2.90 -14.90
CA ASP A 368 21.43 -1.81 -14.37
C ASP A 368 20.51 -2.27 -13.23
N SER A 369 19.85 -3.42 -13.41
CA SER A 369 18.93 -3.98 -12.41
C SER A 369 19.64 -4.42 -11.14
N ALA A 370 20.83 -5.03 -11.26
CA ALA A 370 21.68 -5.33 -10.11
C ALA A 370 22.18 -4.06 -9.41
N ALA A 371 22.63 -3.05 -10.17
CA ALA A 371 23.11 -1.78 -9.63
C ALA A 371 22.02 -1.04 -8.84
N TYR A 372 20.82 -0.95 -9.40
CA TYR A 372 19.68 -0.36 -8.72
C TYR A 372 19.24 -1.20 -7.51
N ALA A 373 19.19 -2.54 -7.61
CA ALA A 373 18.88 -3.40 -6.49
C ALA A 373 19.86 -3.22 -5.30
N TRP A 374 21.18 -3.15 -5.55
CA TRP A 374 22.16 -2.86 -4.49
C TRP A 374 22.01 -1.46 -3.90
N SER A 375 21.54 -0.51 -4.69
CA SER A 375 21.19 0.84 -4.23
C SER A 375 19.99 0.81 -3.28
N LEU A 376 18.93 0.05 -3.61
CA LEU A 376 17.78 -0.18 -2.75
C LEU A 376 18.15 -0.93 -1.46
N VAL A 377 18.99 -1.97 -1.54
CA VAL A 377 19.52 -2.70 -0.37
C VAL A 377 20.31 -1.75 0.55
N THR A 378 21.13 -0.86 -0.03
CA THR A 378 21.90 0.14 0.73
C THR A 378 20.97 1.09 1.49
N ARG A 379 19.91 1.59 0.84
CA ARG A 379 18.92 2.47 1.47
C ARG A 379 18.06 1.77 2.51
N PHE A 380 17.64 0.53 2.25
CA PHE A 380 16.91 -0.29 3.22
C PHE A 380 17.74 -0.50 4.49
N LEU A 381 19.02 -0.88 4.36
CA LEU A 381 19.91 -1.03 5.51
C LEU A 381 20.20 0.32 6.19
N ALA A 382 20.24 1.43 5.45
CA ALA A 382 20.38 2.77 6.05
C ALA A 382 19.15 3.21 6.85
N ALA A 383 17.95 2.77 6.44
CA ALA A 383 16.64 3.07 7.01
C ALA A 383 16.25 2.21 8.23
N VAL A 384 17.03 1.16 8.54
CA VAL A 384 16.70 0.15 9.57
C VAL A 384 17.73 0.17 10.72
N PRO A 385 17.31 0.08 11.99
CA PRO A 385 18.21 -0.05 13.14
C PRO A 385 19.09 -1.31 13.11
N PRO A 386 20.31 -1.27 13.68
CA PRO A 386 21.18 -2.44 13.81
C PRO A 386 20.54 -3.60 14.56
N GLY A 387 20.76 -4.81 14.07
CA GLY A 387 20.18 -6.04 14.62
C GLY A 387 18.71 -6.28 14.23
N LEU A 388 18.00 -5.28 13.71
CA LEU A 388 16.59 -5.43 13.30
C LEU A 388 16.47 -6.12 11.92
N ALA A 389 17.39 -5.87 10.99
CA ALA A 389 17.40 -6.52 9.68
C ALA A 389 18.68 -7.31 9.36
N GLY A 390 18.50 -8.39 8.60
CA GLY A 390 19.54 -9.07 7.84
C GLY A 390 19.14 -9.27 6.39
N LEU A 391 20.11 -9.69 5.57
CA LEU A 391 20.00 -9.88 4.13
C LEU A 391 20.10 -11.38 3.80
N GLU A 392 19.20 -11.88 2.95
CA GLU A 392 19.13 -13.27 2.51
C GLU A 392 19.19 -13.30 0.98
N VAL A 393 20.39 -13.45 0.40
CA VAL A 393 20.59 -13.32 -1.05
C VAL A 393 20.49 -14.68 -1.75
N ILE A 394 19.59 -14.80 -2.70
CA ILE A 394 19.39 -15.99 -3.52
C ILE A 394 19.82 -15.66 -4.95
N ASP A 395 20.79 -16.41 -5.48
CA ASP A 395 21.24 -16.35 -6.88
C ASP A 395 21.35 -17.80 -7.37
N ALA A 396 20.23 -18.36 -7.83
CA ALA A 396 20.16 -19.78 -8.20
C ALA A 396 21.18 -20.15 -9.29
N ALA A 397 21.44 -19.23 -10.24
CA ALA A 397 22.40 -19.40 -11.32
C ALA A 397 23.86 -19.17 -10.89
N GLY A 398 24.10 -18.32 -9.89
CA GLY A 398 25.44 -17.89 -9.46
C GLY A 398 26.11 -16.91 -10.43
N LEU A 399 25.36 -16.29 -11.34
CA LEU A 399 25.87 -15.47 -12.44
C LEU A 399 25.71 -13.95 -12.21
N SER A 400 24.98 -13.53 -11.18
CA SER A 400 24.61 -12.13 -10.92
C SER A 400 25.78 -11.20 -10.54
N GLY A 401 26.98 -11.74 -10.32
CA GLY A 401 28.13 -11.01 -9.78
C GLY A 401 28.12 -10.80 -8.25
N ALA A 402 27.05 -11.20 -7.54
CA ALA A 402 26.90 -10.98 -6.09
C ALA A 402 27.92 -11.70 -5.19
N GLY A 403 28.78 -12.56 -5.75
CA GLY A 403 29.77 -13.36 -5.01
C GLY A 403 30.77 -12.56 -4.16
N TRP A 404 30.90 -11.25 -4.37
CA TRP A 404 31.70 -10.37 -3.49
C TRP A 404 31.18 -10.34 -2.04
N LEU A 405 29.91 -10.71 -1.79
CA LEU A 405 29.35 -10.85 -0.43
C LEU A 405 30.04 -11.95 0.39
N HIS A 406 30.68 -12.94 -0.23
CA HIS A 406 31.47 -13.95 0.49
C HIS A 406 32.81 -13.42 1.02
N GLY A 407 33.18 -12.18 0.68
CA GLY A 407 34.42 -11.54 1.14
C GLY A 407 34.34 -10.89 2.53
N PHE A 408 33.15 -10.86 3.16
CA PHE A 408 32.97 -10.36 4.51
C PHE A 408 33.42 -11.40 5.56
N ASP A 409 33.74 -10.95 6.78
CA ASP A 409 34.14 -11.85 7.86
C ASP A 409 32.98 -12.81 8.26
N PRO A 410 33.28 -13.95 8.90
CA PRO A 410 32.25 -14.93 9.25
C PRO A 410 31.15 -14.42 10.20
N VAL A 411 31.44 -13.45 11.08
CA VAL A 411 30.47 -12.91 12.04
C VAL A 411 29.49 -11.99 11.33
N THR A 412 30.00 -11.06 10.52
CA THR A 412 29.17 -10.22 9.63
C THR A 412 28.35 -11.10 8.68
N SER A 413 28.98 -12.12 8.08
CA SER A 413 28.31 -13.02 7.14
C SER A 413 27.16 -13.79 7.78
N ALA A 414 27.34 -14.33 8.98
CA ALA A 414 26.29 -15.08 9.68
C ALA A 414 25.16 -14.18 10.21
N ARG A 415 25.48 -13.00 10.75
CA ARG A 415 24.51 -12.13 11.44
C ARG A 415 23.76 -11.16 10.53
N LEU A 416 24.41 -10.67 9.47
CA LEU A 416 23.84 -9.66 8.57
C LEU A 416 23.58 -10.16 7.15
N LEU A 417 24.29 -11.20 6.68
CA LEU A 417 24.22 -11.66 5.28
C LEU A 417 23.64 -13.08 5.14
N GLY A 418 23.02 -13.64 6.19
CA GLY A 418 22.38 -14.96 6.17
C GLY A 418 23.30 -16.14 5.86
N GLY A 419 24.63 -15.95 5.91
CA GLY A 419 25.65 -16.89 5.44
C GLY A 419 26.22 -16.59 4.03
N GLY A 420 25.94 -15.43 3.44
CA GLY A 420 26.37 -15.05 2.09
C GLY A 420 25.38 -15.49 1.00
N VAL A 421 25.78 -15.47 -0.27
CA VAL A 421 24.90 -15.80 -1.40
C VAL A 421 24.59 -17.30 -1.45
N ALA A 422 23.31 -17.67 -1.63
CA ALA A 422 22.90 -19.05 -1.84
C ALA A 422 22.70 -19.32 -3.34
N THR A 423 23.39 -20.34 -3.83
CA THR A 423 23.40 -20.74 -5.25
C THR A 423 23.05 -22.22 -5.41
N GLY A 424 22.55 -22.62 -6.58
CA GLY A 424 22.18 -24.02 -6.87
C GLY A 424 21.26 -24.63 -5.78
N PRO A 425 21.54 -25.84 -5.27
CA PRO A 425 20.71 -26.47 -4.23
C PRO A 425 20.54 -25.65 -2.94
N ALA A 426 21.52 -24.79 -2.60
CA ALA A 426 21.43 -23.94 -1.42
C ALA A 426 20.37 -22.83 -1.59
N ALA A 427 20.05 -22.43 -2.83
CA ALA A 427 19.02 -21.45 -3.13
C ALA A 427 17.62 -21.97 -2.76
N SER A 428 17.24 -23.15 -3.27
CA SER A 428 15.96 -23.81 -2.93
C SER A 428 15.85 -24.09 -1.43
N GLU A 429 16.95 -24.50 -0.80
CA GLU A 429 17.02 -24.75 0.64
C GLU A 429 16.83 -23.48 1.47
N ARG A 430 17.43 -22.35 1.07
CA ARG A 430 17.17 -21.04 1.71
C ARG A 430 15.72 -20.58 1.48
N LEU A 431 15.17 -20.75 0.28
CA LEU A 431 13.79 -20.39 -0.05
C LEU A 431 12.78 -21.15 0.83
N ARG A 432 12.94 -22.46 0.99
CA ARG A 432 12.08 -23.27 1.87
C ARG A 432 12.15 -22.81 3.32
N ARG A 433 13.35 -22.61 3.90
CA ARG A 433 13.48 -22.09 5.27
C ARG A 433 12.85 -20.71 5.49
N LEU A 434 12.84 -19.86 4.45
CA LEU A 434 12.17 -18.56 4.52
C LEU A 434 10.65 -18.70 4.51
N LEU A 435 10.11 -19.66 3.75
CA LEU A 435 8.68 -19.98 3.79
C LEU A 435 8.24 -20.61 5.11
N ASP A 436 9.03 -21.55 5.65
CA ASP A 436 8.78 -22.13 6.99
C ASP A 436 8.71 -21.03 8.06
N LEU A 437 9.61 -20.03 7.99
CA LEU A 437 9.60 -18.86 8.87
C LEU A 437 8.35 -17.99 8.69
N VAL A 438 7.89 -17.80 7.46
CA VAL A 438 6.66 -17.04 7.15
C VAL A 438 5.43 -17.74 7.73
N ASP A 439 5.31 -19.06 7.56
CA ASP A 439 4.19 -19.85 8.10
C ASP A 439 4.14 -19.78 9.63
N LEU A 440 5.29 -20.05 10.29
CA LEU A 440 5.40 -19.97 11.74
C LEU A 440 5.01 -18.60 12.29
N ARG A 441 5.40 -17.51 11.60
CA ARG A 441 5.05 -16.13 12.00
C ARG A 441 3.59 -15.78 11.75
N ARG A 442 2.93 -16.34 10.73
CA ARG A 442 1.51 -16.12 10.43
C ARG A 442 0.58 -16.84 11.40
N ILE A 443 0.95 -18.04 11.85
CA ILE A 443 0.17 -18.85 12.79
C ILE A 443 0.11 -18.20 14.20
N GLY A 444 1.06 -17.30 14.52
CA GLY A 444 0.98 -16.44 15.71
C GLY A 444 1.32 -17.13 17.04
N GLY A 445 2.00 -18.28 17.00
CA GLY A 445 2.55 -18.96 18.18
C GLY A 445 3.96 -18.51 18.54
N ASP A 446 4.48 -19.03 19.66
CA ASP A 446 5.90 -18.88 20.02
C ASP A 446 6.77 -19.55 18.93
N LEU A 447 7.68 -18.77 18.34
CA LEU A 447 8.66 -19.30 17.40
C LEU A 447 9.56 -20.32 18.11
N PRO A 448 9.80 -21.52 17.54
CA PRO A 448 10.88 -22.39 17.99
C PRO A 448 12.19 -21.60 18.06
N ALA A 449 13.03 -21.83 19.08
CA ALA A 449 14.25 -21.02 19.29
C ALA A 449 15.13 -20.91 18.02
N ALA A 450 15.29 -22.00 17.26
CA ALA A 450 16.03 -22.01 15.98
C ALA A 450 15.34 -21.26 14.82
N ALA A 451 14.03 -21.02 14.88
CA ALA A 451 13.30 -20.16 13.94
C ALA A 451 13.29 -18.68 14.38
N ALA A 452 13.41 -18.44 15.70
CA ALA A 452 13.64 -17.12 16.28
C ALA A 452 15.10 -16.65 16.14
N GLU A 453 16.06 -17.54 15.92
CA GLU A 453 17.46 -17.20 15.66
C GLU A 453 17.62 -16.32 14.41
N GLY A 454 18.42 -15.26 14.55
CA GLY A 454 18.65 -14.25 13.50
C GLY A 454 17.78 -13.00 13.63
N PRO A 455 17.91 -12.04 12.71
CA PRO A 455 17.20 -10.77 12.78
C PRO A 455 15.69 -10.92 12.56
N PRO A 456 14.86 -10.09 13.22
CA PRO A 456 13.40 -10.14 13.07
C PRO A 456 12.97 -9.81 11.64
N VAL A 457 13.65 -8.89 10.94
CA VAL A 457 13.41 -8.61 9.52
C VAL A 457 14.47 -9.31 8.66
N ARG A 458 14.03 -10.01 7.61
CA ARG A 458 14.92 -10.67 6.65
C ARG A 458 14.63 -10.18 5.24
N LEU A 459 15.46 -9.27 4.73
CA LEU A 459 15.37 -8.78 3.36
C LEU A 459 15.88 -9.87 2.41
N VAL A 460 14.96 -10.49 1.68
CA VAL A 460 15.27 -11.50 0.67
C VAL A 460 15.55 -10.79 -0.65
N VAL A 461 16.72 -11.04 -1.23
CA VAL A 461 17.08 -10.53 -2.56
C VAL A 461 17.21 -11.72 -3.50
N ILE A 462 16.26 -11.88 -4.40
CA ILE A 462 16.25 -12.94 -5.42
C ILE A 462 16.78 -12.34 -6.72
N LEU A 463 18.01 -12.70 -7.06
CA LEU A 463 18.68 -12.34 -8.31
C LEU A 463 18.29 -13.33 -9.40
N ASP A 464 18.35 -12.87 -10.65
CA ASP A 464 17.81 -13.53 -11.84
C ASP A 464 16.33 -13.95 -11.70
N ALA A 465 15.48 -12.97 -11.35
CA ALA A 465 14.05 -13.18 -11.09
C ALA A 465 13.29 -13.86 -12.24
N GLY A 466 13.68 -13.64 -13.50
CA GLY A 466 13.07 -14.30 -14.65
C GLY A 466 13.28 -15.81 -14.66
N ALA A 467 14.46 -16.29 -14.25
CA ALA A 467 14.72 -17.71 -14.04
C ALA A 467 13.98 -18.24 -12.80
N ALA A 468 13.93 -17.46 -11.72
CA ALA A 468 13.25 -17.85 -10.48
C ALA A 468 11.74 -18.09 -10.67
N VAL A 469 11.04 -17.24 -11.44
CA VAL A 469 9.60 -17.40 -11.74
C VAL A 469 9.29 -18.40 -12.86
N ALA A 470 10.30 -18.81 -13.64
CA ALA A 470 10.18 -19.86 -14.66
C ALA A 470 10.51 -21.26 -14.12
N GLY A 471 11.27 -21.35 -13.02
CA GLY A 471 11.70 -22.60 -12.41
C GLY A 471 10.60 -23.38 -11.68
N GLU A 472 10.95 -24.58 -11.23
CA GLU A 472 10.03 -25.48 -10.49
C GLU A 472 9.54 -24.84 -9.17
N GLU A 473 10.39 -24.03 -8.54
CA GLU A 473 10.14 -23.30 -7.29
C GLU A 473 9.28 -22.04 -7.46
N ALA A 474 8.75 -21.74 -8.65
CA ALA A 474 8.02 -20.49 -8.91
C ALA A 474 6.78 -20.27 -8.02
N HIS A 475 6.13 -21.35 -7.56
CA HIS A 475 5.04 -21.30 -6.58
C HIS A 475 5.54 -20.80 -5.20
N HIS A 476 6.70 -21.26 -4.76
CA HIS A 476 7.33 -20.81 -3.52
C HIS A 476 7.74 -19.33 -3.60
N VAL A 477 8.25 -18.88 -4.76
CA VAL A 477 8.53 -17.45 -5.00
C VAL A 477 7.26 -16.61 -4.90
N LEU A 478 6.16 -17.05 -5.51
CA LEU A 478 4.87 -16.36 -5.41
C LEU A 478 4.38 -16.25 -3.96
N ARG A 479 4.36 -17.37 -3.21
CA ARG A 479 3.92 -17.37 -1.81
C ARG A 479 4.81 -16.47 -0.94
N LEU A 480 6.13 -16.46 -1.18
CA LEU A 480 7.05 -15.58 -0.47
C LEU A 480 6.78 -14.10 -0.76
N VAL A 481 6.42 -13.74 -2.00
CA VAL A 481 6.09 -12.36 -2.39
C VAL A 481 4.75 -11.89 -1.82
N GLU A 482 3.73 -12.76 -1.83
CA GLU A 482 2.38 -12.46 -1.32
C GLU A 482 2.38 -12.36 0.23
N ASP A 483 3.04 -13.29 0.92
CA ASP A 483 2.96 -13.41 2.38
C ASP A 483 4.18 -12.87 3.15
N GLY A 484 5.37 -12.96 2.57
CA GLY A 484 6.65 -12.65 3.22
C GLY A 484 6.73 -11.23 3.80
N PRO A 485 6.43 -10.17 3.04
CA PRO A 485 6.49 -8.79 3.53
C PRO A 485 5.64 -8.54 4.78
N LEU A 486 4.48 -9.20 4.90
CA LEU A 486 3.60 -9.10 6.07
C LEU A 486 4.15 -9.85 7.30
N ALA A 487 4.94 -10.91 7.07
CA ALA A 487 5.62 -11.70 8.09
C ALA A 487 7.05 -11.21 8.42
N GLY A 488 7.42 -9.98 8.01
CA GLY A 488 8.77 -9.43 8.23
C GLY A 488 9.86 -10.05 7.36
N VAL A 489 9.49 -10.63 6.22
CA VAL A 489 10.39 -11.18 5.20
C VAL A 489 10.19 -10.39 3.88
N PRO A 490 10.58 -9.09 3.83
CA PRO A 490 10.45 -8.27 2.63
C PRO A 490 11.23 -8.87 1.46
N VAL A 491 10.63 -8.90 0.27
CA VAL A 491 11.22 -9.50 -0.93
C VAL A 491 11.58 -8.45 -1.98
N LEU A 492 12.78 -8.58 -2.55
CA LEU A 492 13.27 -7.83 -3.71
C LEU A 492 13.64 -8.85 -4.81
N LEU A 493 12.87 -8.86 -5.90
CA LEU A 493 13.12 -9.64 -7.11
C LEU A 493 13.85 -8.76 -8.12
N VAL A 494 14.93 -9.27 -8.73
CA VAL A 494 15.79 -8.51 -9.65
C VAL A 494 15.94 -9.25 -10.97
N GLU A 495 15.44 -8.66 -12.04
CA GLU A 495 15.54 -9.20 -13.40
C GLU A 495 16.90 -8.85 -14.02
N THR A 496 17.92 -9.67 -13.76
CA THR A 496 19.30 -9.42 -14.21
C THR A 496 19.56 -9.91 -15.64
N ASP A 497 19.57 -11.23 -15.83
CA ASP A 497 20.13 -11.86 -17.03
C ASP A 497 19.05 -12.56 -17.86
N THR A 498 18.22 -13.36 -17.20
CA THR A 498 17.05 -14.04 -17.76
C THR A 498 15.84 -13.11 -17.70
N PRO A 499 15.24 -12.72 -18.84
CA PRO A 499 13.99 -11.96 -18.83
C PRO A 499 12.84 -12.83 -18.35
N ALA A 500 11.90 -12.26 -17.60
CA ALA A 500 10.70 -12.98 -17.17
C ALA A 500 9.77 -13.20 -18.37
N ALA A 501 9.45 -14.48 -18.66
CA ALA A 501 8.51 -14.83 -19.71
C ALA A 501 7.08 -14.38 -19.35
N GLU A 502 6.27 -14.01 -20.36
CA GLU A 502 4.86 -13.61 -20.23
C GLU A 502 3.92 -14.79 -19.88
N THR A 503 4.24 -15.50 -18.80
CA THR A 503 3.42 -16.59 -18.25
C THR A 503 2.49 -16.04 -17.17
N VAL A 504 1.33 -16.67 -16.99
CA VAL A 504 0.35 -16.30 -15.93
C VAL A 504 1.01 -16.24 -14.54
N ARG A 505 1.98 -17.13 -14.26
CA ARG A 505 2.72 -17.16 -12.99
C ARG A 505 3.62 -15.93 -12.83
N ALA A 506 4.46 -15.64 -13.83
CA ALA A 506 5.34 -14.47 -13.80
C ALA A 506 4.56 -13.15 -13.72
N ILE A 507 3.45 -13.07 -14.47
CA ILE A 507 2.51 -11.94 -14.41
C ILE A 507 1.93 -11.79 -13.00
N ARG A 508 1.45 -12.87 -12.37
CA ARG A 508 0.92 -12.81 -10.99
C ARG A 508 2.00 -12.39 -9.97
N VAL A 509 3.21 -12.95 -10.04
CA VAL A 509 4.33 -12.54 -9.16
C VAL A 509 4.62 -11.05 -9.31
N ARG A 510 4.73 -10.57 -10.55
CA ARG A 510 5.01 -9.15 -10.87
C ARG A 510 3.86 -8.24 -10.40
N GLN A 511 2.60 -8.66 -10.57
CA GLN A 511 1.42 -7.95 -10.09
C GLN A 511 1.35 -7.88 -8.56
N SER A 512 1.90 -8.86 -7.84
CA SER A 512 1.98 -8.82 -6.37
C SER A 512 3.04 -7.82 -5.86
N CYS A 513 4.04 -7.49 -6.68
CA CYS A 513 5.10 -6.53 -6.37
C CYS A 513 4.73 -5.05 -6.66
N ASN A 514 5.53 -4.13 -6.10
CA ASN A 514 5.77 -2.82 -6.69
C ASN A 514 6.77 -3.00 -7.84
N ASP A 515 6.36 -2.73 -9.08
CA ASP A 515 7.23 -2.82 -10.25
C ASP A 515 8.00 -1.51 -10.46
N LEU A 516 9.34 -1.59 -10.48
CA LEU A 516 10.24 -0.46 -10.62
C LEU A 516 11.19 -0.71 -11.81
N PRO A 517 11.24 0.17 -12.82
CA PRO A 517 12.27 0.10 -13.85
C PRO A 517 13.65 0.40 -13.24
N SER A 518 14.71 -0.29 -13.68
CA SER A 518 16.08 -0.03 -13.21
C SER A 518 16.86 1.01 -14.02
N SER A 519 16.30 1.44 -15.14
CA SER A 519 16.71 2.62 -15.92
C SER A 519 15.56 3.63 -15.93
N GLU A 520 15.68 4.74 -16.64
CA GLU A 520 14.52 5.62 -16.87
C GLU A 520 13.37 4.82 -17.50
N GLY A 521 12.16 4.99 -16.96
CA GLY A 521 10.99 4.19 -17.33
C GLY A 521 9.69 4.72 -16.72
N MET A 522 8.56 4.29 -17.29
CA MET A 522 7.25 4.86 -16.96
C MET A 522 6.57 4.14 -15.79
N ILE A 523 6.02 4.92 -14.85
CA ILE A 523 5.13 4.46 -13.77
C ILE A 523 3.80 5.22 -13.88
N GLY A 524 2.68 4.53 -13.71
CA GLY A 524 1.35 5.15 -13.67
C GLY A 524 0.98 5.63 -12.27
N ASP A 525 0.33 6.79 -12.17
CA ASP A 525 -0.29 7.23 -10.92
C ASP A 525 -1.64 6.53 -10.63
N SER A 526 -2.09 6.58 -9.37
CA SER A 526 -3.31 5.90 -8.92
C SER A 526 -4.60 6.75 -8.94
N TRP A 527 -4.49 8.07 -9.12
CA TRP A 527 -5.61 9.02 -8.98
C TRP A 527 -6.31 9.30 -10.31
N VAL A 528 -5.51 9.59 -11.35
CA VAL A 528 -5.93 9.98 -12.70
C VAL A 528 -5.32 9.08 -13.78
N GLY A 529 -4.31 8.27 -13.45
CA GLY A 529 -3.67 7.34 -14.38
C GLY A 529 -2.71 8.02 -15.36
N ALA A 530 -2.09 9.16 -14.99
CA ALA A 530 -1.03 9.72 -15.81
C ALA A 530 0.24 8.88 -15.68
N GLY A 531 0.94 8.68 -16.81
CA GLY A 531 2.29 8.15 -16.81
C GLY A 531 3.30 9.21 -16.37
N TRP A 532 4.25 8.79 -15.52
CA TRP A 532 5.37 9.57 -15.01
C TRP A 532 6.67 8.84 -15.33
N ASN A 533 7.71 9.56 -15.77
CA ASN A 533 9.04 9.00 -15.94
C ASN A 533 9.76 8.94 -14.58
N LEU A 534 10.00 7.73 -14.07
CA LEU A 534 10.90 7.50 -12.93
C LEU A 534 12.34 7.50 -13.45
N THR A 535 13.16 8.40 -12.93
CA THR A 535 14.62 8.26 -12.93
C THR A 535 15.03 7.52 -11.64
N PRO A 536 15.56 6.29 -11.70
CA PRO A 536 15.97 5.54 -10.50
C PRO A 536 17.15 6.18 -9.76
N GLU A 537 17.16 6.04 -8.43
CA GLU A 537 18.24 6.54 -7.59
C GLU A 537 19.31 5.44 -7.41
N VAL A 538 20.44 5.57 -8.12
CA VAL A 538 21.49 4.54 -8.22
C VAL A 538 22.82 5.03 -7.64
N LEU A 539 23.54 4.15 -6.96
CA LEU A 539 24.89 4.42 -6.44
C LEU A 539 25.89 4.73 -7.58
N PRO A 540 26.82 5.69 -7.39
CA PRO A 540 27.74 6.10 -8.45
C PRO A 540 28.78 5.05 -8.84
N ASP A 541 29.03 4.04 -7.99
CA ASP A 541 30.08 3.02 -8.18
C ASP A 541 29.55 1.59 -8.45
N THR A 542 28.23 1.38 -8.52
CA THR A 542 27.63 0.06 -8.78
C THR A 542 27.82 -0.49 -10.20
N ALA A 543 28.16 0.35 -11.18
CA ALA A 543 28.19 0.00 -12.61
C ALA A 543 29.19 -1.12 -13.00
N ALA A 544 30.10 -1.51 -12.10
CA ALA A 544 31.12 -2.53 -12.36
C ALA A 544 30.72 -3.97 -11.91
N GLY A 545 29.63 -4.14 -11.14
CA GLY A 545 29.03 -5.42 -10.70
C GLY A 545 29.89 -6.40 -9.87
N THR A 546 31.20 -6.24 -9.87
CA THR A 546 32.22 -7.22 -9.44
C THR A 546 32.86 -6.88 -8.09
N ARG A 547 32.43 -5.80 -7.45
CA ARG A 547 32.89 -5.34 -6.14
C ARG A 547 31.71 -4.78 -5.34
N ALA A 548 31.81 -4.86 -4.03
CA ALA A 548 30.90 -4.18 -3.12
C ALA A 548 30.97 -2.66 -3.37
N PRO A 549 29.83 -1.97 -3.52
CA PRO A 549 29.78 -0.51 -3.52
C PRO A 549 30.36 0.05 -2.21
N ALA A 550 31.07 1.17 -2.27
CA ALA A 550 31.77 1.75 -1.12
C ALA A 550 30.79 2.15 -0.02
N LEU A 551 29.64 2.73 -0.39
CA LEU A 551 28.61 3.12 0.58
C LEU A 551 27.89 1.90 1.19
N LEU A 552 27.58 0.88 0.40
CA LEU A 552 27.02 -0.38 0.92
C LEU A 552 27.97 -1.05 1.91
N THR A 553 29.26 -1.09 1.58
CA THR A 553 30.32 -1.60 2.46
C THR A 553 30.40 -0.81 3.76
N HIS A 554 30.30 0.52 3.68
CA HIS A 554 30.26 1.39 4.87
C HIS A 554 29.04 1.11 5.75
N VAL A 555 27.84 1.03 5.16
CA VAL A 555 26.57 0.75 5.86
C VAL A 555 26.64 -0.61 6.57
N LEU A 556 27.04 -1.68 5.86
CA LEU A 556 27.22 -3.02 6.44
C LEU A 556 28.25 -3.01 7.59
N THR A 557 29.37 -2.31 7.43
CA THR A 557 30.42 -2.22 8.45
C THR A 557 29.97 -1.40 9.67
N ALA A 558 29.09 -0.41 9.50
CA ALA A 558 28.49 0.34 10.61
C ALA A 558 27.50 -0.53 11.39
N HIS A 559 26.65 -1.28 10.68
CA HIS A 559 25.74 -2.27 11.27
C HIS A 559 26.49 -3.35 12.06
N ALA A 560 27.49 -3.99 11.46
CA ALA A 560 28.27 -5.05 12.10
C ALA A 560 28.94 -4.58 13.39
N ARG A 561 29.55 -3.38 13.38
CA ARG A 561 30.15 -2.77 14.57
C ARG A 561 29.13 -2.41 15.65
N SER A 562 27.93 -1.97 15.28
CA SER A 562 26.88 -1.66 16.25
C SER A 562 26.36 -2.92 16.92
N ILE A 563 26.09 -3.99 16.16
CA ILE A 563 25.68 -5.30 16.70
C ILE A 563 26.76 -5.84 17.66
N ALA A 564 28.03 -5.82 17.24
CA ALA A 564 29.15 -6.30 18.06
C ALA A 564 29.46 -5.43 19.30
N ALA A 565 28.79 -4.28 19.47
CA ALA A 565 28.94 -3.42 20.65
C ALA A 565 27.78 -3.59 21.68
N HIS A 566 26.77 -4.41 21.35
CA HIS A 566 25.65 -4.75 22.24
C HIS A 566 25.75 -6.17 22.82
N ASP A 567 26.74 -6.95 22.38
CA ASP A 567 27.19 -8.22 22.99
C ASP A 567 28.29 -8.00 24.04
#